data_AF-A0A0G1MYK1-F1
#
_entry.id   AF-A0A0G1MYK1-F1
#
_cell.length_a   1.000
_cell.length_b   1.000
_cell.length_c   1.000
_cell.angle_alpha   90.00
_cell.angle_beta   90.00
_cell.angle_gamma   90.00
#
_symmetry.space_group_name_H-M   'P 1'
#
loop_
_entity.id
_entity.type
_entity.pdbx_description
1 polymer ?
#
loop_
_entity_poly.entity_id
_entity_poly.type
_entity_poly.pdbx_seq_one_letter_code
_entity_poly.pdbx_strand_id
1 'polypeptide(L)'
;MRLPRLSQLPDVRGKTVLLRLDLNVPQSASGVVGHEDDWKIQKSLPTIEHILSRGASIIILTHWGRPKGKAVPEYAVEPIARFVGRLIKKNISVLPLAILKNRTAPRMQAGQVAMLENVRFHAGEDKNDARFARALAALGSVYVNDAFAVCHRAAASVVGITKYLPSFAGDQLYLEVSVLEQVRERPRQPFEVIMGVLKFETKIPVIRRLLSRARHIMLGGGLSSTILASLGYGVGSSEIDHAYFKQARALMKDKKIMLPVDVIIGHKHNRGDYHHVRIPIAPATLCSSAYAIYDIGPETVRRYSQLIKKAETIVWNGPLGLFEDRPYDQGTLAIARVVAARSKGHSFG
;
A
#
# COMPACT_ATOMS: atom_id res chain seq x y z
N MET A 1 5.40 2.57 19.15
CA MET A 1 5.62 3.99 18.83
C MET A 1 4.44 4.74 19.42
N ARG A 2 4.67 5.85 20.13
CA ARG A 2 3.57 6.68 20.64
C ARG A 2 3.33 7.82 19.66
N LEU A 3 2.49 7.60 18.65
CA LEU A 3 2.00 8.67 17.78
C LEU A 3 0.91 9.46 18.52
N PRO A 4 0.96 10.80 18.55
CA PRO A 4 -0.17 11.60 19.02
C PRO A 4 -1.40 11.28 18.19
N ARG A 5 -2.51 10.91 18.82
CA ARG A 5 -3.75 10.47 18.16
C ARG A 5 -4.83 11.54 18.18
N LEU A 6 -5.85 11.42 17.34
CA LEU A 6 -7.00 12.34 17.31
C LEU A 6 -7.65 12.56 18.68
N SER A 7 -7.71 11.54 19.55
CA SER A 7 -8.27 11.72 20.90
C SER A 7 -7.51 12.72 21.76
N GLN A 8 -6.23 13.00 21.43
CA GLN A 8 -5.37 13.98 22.10
C GLN A 8 -5.36 15.35 21.40
N LEU A 9 -6.19 15.56 20.38
CA LEU A 9 -6.35 16.87 19.75
C LEU A 9 -6.70 17.92 20.83
N PRO A 10 -6.02 19.09 20.82
CA PRO A 10 -6.38 20.19 21.70
C PRO A 10 -7.76 20.75 21.32
N ASP A 11 -8.24 21.76 22.05
CA ASP A 11 -9.47 22.45 21.66
C ASP A 11 -9.28 23.13 20.28
N VAL A 12 -10.07 22.65 19.32
CA VAL A 12 -10.08 23.08 17.92
C VAL A 12 -11.39 23.76 17.54
N ARG A 13 -12.28 24.04 18.50
CA ARG A 13 -13.55 24.71 18.23
C ARG A 13 -13.31 26.08 17.59
N GLY A 14 -13.93 26.33 16.45
CA GLY A 14 -13.76 27.57 15.68
C GLY A 14 -12.39 27.73 15.01
N LYS A 15 -11.50 26.73 15.11
CA LYS A 15 -10.19 26.73 14.46
C LYS A 15 -10.19 25.89 13.19
N THR A 16 -9.24 26.18 12.31
CA THR A 16 -8.99 25.39 11.10
C THR A 16 -7.97 24.29 11.38
N VAL A 17 -8.33 23.05 11.06
CA VAL A 17 -7.46 21.87 11.08
C VAL A 17 -7.02 21.54 9.64
N LEU A 18 -5.72 21.36 9.45
CA LEU A 18 -5.17 20.87 8.19
C LEU A 18 -5.15 19.35 8.20
N LEU A 19 -5.85 18.72 7.27
CA LEU A 19 -6.02 17.27 7.22
C LEU A 19 -5.38 16.70 5.96
N ARG A 20 -4.27 15.97 6.09
CA ARG A 20 -3.63 15.26 4.98
C ARG A 20 -4.30 13.91 4.76
N LEU A 21 -4.94 13.73 3.59
CA LEU A 21 -5.59 12.47 3.20
C LEU A 21 -4.91 11.85 1.98
N ASP A 22 -4.90 10.52 1.88
CA ASP A 22 -4.54 9.84 0.63
C ASP A 22 -5.77 9.67 -0.27
N LEU A 23 -6.03 10.67 -1.12
CA LEU A 23 -7.11 10.64 -2.09
C LEU A 23 -6.60 10.33 -3.51
N ASN A 24 -5.44 9.68 -3.63
CA ASN A 24 -4.89 9.26 -4.91
C ASN A 24 -5.59 7.99 -5.41
N VAL A 25 -6.84 8.16 -5.86
CA VAL A 25 -7.71 7.11 -6.40
C VAL A 25 -7.80 7.20 -7.92
N PRO A 26 -7.94 6.08 -8.65
CA PRO A 26 -8.19 6.09 -10.09
C PRO A 26 -9.41 6.95 -10.45
N GLN A 27 -9.27 7.65 -11.56
CA GLN A 27 -10.30 8.55 -12.07
C GLN A 27 -10.42 8.36 -13.58
N SER A 28 -11.64 8.39 -14.10
CA SER A 28 -11.86 8.41 -15.54
C SER A 28 -11.42 9.75 -16.14
N ALA A 29 -11.24 9.79 -17.47
CA ALA A 29 -10.99 11.03 -18.20
C ALA A 29 -12.11 12.08 -18.01
N SER A 30 -13.34 11.65 -17.73
CA SER A 30 -14.49 12.52 -17.42
C SER A 30 -14.53 13.00 -15.96
N GLY A 31 -13.54 12.63 -15.17
CA GLY A 31 -13.40 13.03 -13.78
C GLY A 31 -14.21 12.18 -12.79
N VAL A 32 -14.77 11.05 -13.22
CA VAL A 32 -15.51 10.14 -12.34
C VAL A 32 -14.53 9.33 -11.51
N VAL A 33 -14.65 9.41 -10.19
CA VAL A 33 -13.87 8.59 -9.26
C VAL A 33 -14.31 7.14 -9.41
N GLY A 34 -13.35 6.24 -9.66
CA GLY A 34 -13.64 4.81 -9.83
C GLY A 34 -14.21 4.22 -8.53
N HIS A 35 -15.38 3.58 -8.63
CA HIS A 35 -16.02 2.91 -7.49
C HIS A 35 -15.16 1.81 -6.88
N GLU A 36 -14.25 1.22 -7.65
CA GLU A 36 -13.40 0.10 -7.21
C GLU A 36 -12.39 0.49 -6.11
N ASP A 37 -12.12 1.78 -5.93
CA ASP A 37 -11.14 2.31 -4.96
C ASP A 37 -11.71 3.34 -3.99
N ASP A 38 -13.04 3.51 -3.96
CA ASP A 38 -13.68 4.47 -3.05
C ASP A 38 -13.47 4.13 -1.57
N TRP A 39 -13.14 2.88 -1.27
CA TRP A 39 -12.79 2.38 0.06
C TRP A 39 -11.68 3.19 0.73
N LYS A 40 -10.71 3.72 -0.04
CA LYS A 40 -9.64 4.59 0.51
C LYS A 40 -10.20 5.88 1.08
N ILE A 41 -11.15 6.47 0.35
CA ILE A 41 -11.84 7.69 0.76
C ILE A 41 -12.75 7.38 1.96
N GLN A 42 -13.49 6.27 1.89
CA GLN A 42 -14.39 5.82 2.96
C GLN A 42 -13.63 5.62 4.29
N LYS A 43 -12.42 5.05 4.27
CA LYS A 43 -11.58 4.88 5.46
C LYS A 43 -11.15 6.20 6.12
N SER A 44 -11.16 7.31 5.39
CA SER A 44 -10.82 8.63 5.92
C SER A 44 -12.02 9.37 6.53
N LEU A 45 -13.26 8.91 6.28
CA LEU A 45 -14.47 9.59 6.76
C LEU A 45 -14.54 9.69 8.30
N PRO A 46 -14.19 8.66 9.10
CA PRO A 46 -14.21 8.77 10.56
C PRO A 46 -13.31 9.91 11.08
N THR A 47 -12.11 10.07 10.50
CA THR A 47 -11.21 11.19 10.85
C THR A 47 -11.85 12.54 10.54
N ILE A 48 -12.50 12.68 9.38
CA ILE A 48 -13.19 13.92 8.99
C ILE A 48 -14.33 14.23 9.97
N GLU A 49 -15.18 13.24 10.25
CA GLU A 49 -16.32 13.38 11.15
C GLU A 49 -15.89 13.71 12.58
N HIS A 50 -14.82 13.09 13.10
CA HIS A 50 -14.29 13.36 14.43
C HIS A 50 -13.79 14.79 14.59
N ILE A 51 -13.12 15.33 13.57
CA ILE A 51 -12.64 16.72 13.60
C ILE A 51 -13.83 17.69 13.55
N LEU A 52 -14.80 17.43 12.67
CA LEU A 52 -16.00 18.28 12.53
C LEU A 52 -16.88 18.26 13.78
N SER A 53 -17.02 17.11 14.45
CA SER A 53 -17.82 16.98 15.67
C SER A 53 -17.26 17.81 16.84
N ARG A 54 -15.98 18.19 16.78
CA ARG A 54 -15.33 19.10 17.75
C ARG A 54 -15.52 20.59 17.41
N GLY A 55 -16.31 20.91 16.38
CA GLY A 55 -16.60 22.29 15.98
C GLY A 55 -15.47 22.99 15.22
N ALA A 56 -14.52 22.24 14.68
CA ALA A 56 -13.46 22.76 13.82
C ALA A 56 -13.95 22.93 12.37
N SER A 57 -13.20 23.69 11.58
CA SER A 57 -13.24 23.64 10.11
C SER A 57 -12.04 22.85 9.59
N ILE A 58 -12.14 22.35 8.35
CA ILE A 58 -11.10 21.49 7.75
C ILE A 58 -10.61 22.10 6.43
N ILE A 59 -9.30 22.13 6.25
CA ILE A 59 -8.67 22.23 4.92
C ILE A 59 -7.97 20.91 4.63
N ILE A 60 -8.48 20.18 3.63
CA ILE A 60 -7.93 18.92 3.19
C ILE A 60 -6.71 19.19 2.29
N LEU A 61 -5.60 18.52 2.60
CA LEU A 61 -4.40 18.48 1.76
C LEU A 61 -4.35 17.11 1.08
N THR A 62 -4.35 17.10 -0.24
CA THR A 62 -4.19 15.86 -1.01
C THR A 62 -3.24 16.02 -2.18
N HIS A 63 -2.82 14.88 -2.72
CA HIS A 63 -2.13 14.81 -3.99
C HIS A 63 -2.91 13.88 -4.92
N TRP A 64 -2.80 14.11 -6.21
CA TRP A 64 -3.29 13.19 -7.22
C TRP A 64 -2.26 13.02 -8.33
N GLY A 65 -1.97 11.76 -8.65
CA GLY A 65 -0.98 11.35 -9.64
C GLY A 65 0.41 11.99 -9.49
N ARG A 66 1.07 12.27 -10.62
CA ARG A 66 2.48 12.71 -10.68
C ARG A 66 2.68 13.89 -11.64
N PRO A 67 2.14 15.08 -11.33
CA PRO A 67 2.22 16.25 -12.20
C PRO A 67 3.59 16.96 -12.22
N LYS A 68 4.59 16.43 -11.49
CA LYS A 68 6.00 16.92 -11.49
C LYS A 68 6.14 18.43 -11.23
N GLY A 69 5.35 18.99 -10.31
CA GLY A 69 5.44 20.40 -9.94
C GLY A 69 4.83 21.38 -10.94
N LYS A 70 3.94 20.91 -11.82
CA LYS A 70 3.20 21.74 -12.79
C LYS A 70 1.70 21.59 -12.59
N ALA A 71 0.93 22.66 -12.75
CA ALA A 71 -0.52 22.56 -12.79
C ALA A 71 -0.95 21.90 -14.11
N VAL A 72 -1.63 20.76 -14.01
CA VAL A 72 -2.13 20.00 -15.16
C VAL A 72 -3.62 19.72 -14.91
N PRO A 73 -4.56 20.16 -15.77
CA PRO A 73 -5.99 20.03 -15.53
C PRO A 73 -6.46 18.59 -15.25
N GLU A 74 -5.85 17.61 -15.92
CA GLU A 74 -6.08 16.19 -15.67
C GLU A 74 -5.89 15.83 -14.20
N TYR A 75 -4.93 16.48 -13.52
CA TYR A 75 -4.58 16.20 -12.14
C TYR A 75 -5.21 17.11 -11.09
N ALA A 76 -6.27 17.83 -11.43
CA ALA A 76 -7.00 18.72 -10.51
C ALA A 76 -7.86 17.94 -9.50
N VAL A 77 -7.98 18.46 -8.28
CA VAL A 77 -8.70 17.77 -7.19
C VAL A 77 -10.21 18.00 -7.19
N GLU A 78 -10.73 18.89 -8.04
CA GLU A 78 -12.16 19.27 -8.10
C GLU A 78 -13.12 18.07 -8.09
N PRO A 79 -12.91 17.00 -8.89
CA PRO A 79 -13.88 15.91 -8.89
C PRO A 79 -13.78 15.03 -7.63
N ILE A 80 -12.59 14.94 -7.02
CA ILE A 80 -12.40 14.29 -5.73
C ILE A 80 -13.09 15.08 -4.63
N ALA A 81 -12.96 16.42 -4.62
CA ALA A 81 -13.65 17.29 -3.67
C ALA A 81 -15.17 17.11 -3.75
N ARG A 82 -15.74 17.07 -4.96
CA ARG A 82 -17.17 16.76 -5.18
C ARG A 82 -17.55 15.37 -4.68
N PHE A 83 -16.69 14.37 -4.87
CA PHE A 83 -16.94 13.00 -4.39
C PHE A 83 -16.96 12.93 -2.85
N VAL A 84 -15.92 13.44 -2.19
CA VAL A 84 -15.84 13.49 -0.72
C VAL A 84 -17.01 14.29 -0.16
N GLY A 85 -17.35 15.44 -0.77
CA GLY A 85 -18.47 16.29 -0.36
C GLY A 85 -19.82 15.56 -0.38
N ARG A 86 -20.07 14.72 -1.39
CA ARG A 86 -21.26 13.86 -1.43
C ARG A 86 -21.29 12.86 -0.27
N LEU A 87 -20.17 12.23 0.06
CA LEU A 87 -20.08 11.25 1.15
C LEU A 87 -20.38 11.88 2.52
N ILE A 88 -19.79 13.05 2.81
CA ILE A 88 -19.98 13.75 4.09
C ILE A 88 -21.18 14.71 4.09
N LYS A 89 -21.96 14.74 3.01
CA LYS A 89 -23.11 15.63 2.80
C LYS A 89 -22.78 17.11 3.06
N LYS A 90 -21.62 17.57 2.58
CA LYS A 90 -21.16 18.96 2.67
C LYS A 90 -20.57 19.44 1.35
N ASN A 91 -20.75 20.73 1.05
CA ASN A 91 -20.02 21.34 -0.05
C ASN A 91 -18.54 21.49 0.34
N ILE A 92 -17.64 21.15 -0.59
CA ILE A 92 -16.19 21.30 -0.41
C ILE A 92 -15.68 22.25 -1.48
N SER A 93 -15.27 23.45 -1.08
CA SER A 93 -14.64 24.39 -1.99
C SER A 93 -13.19 23.99 -2.28
N VAL A 94 -12.77 24.09 -3.54
CA VAL A 94 -11.36 23.94 -3.90
C VAL A 94 -10.65 25.29 -3.79
N LEU A 95 -9.55 25.30 -3.03
CA LEU A 95 -8.71 26.46 -2.83
C LEU A 95 -7.50 26.38 -3.78
N PRO A 96 -7.26 27.38 -4.63
CA PRO A 96 -6.11 27.36 -5.52
C PRO A 96 -4.81 27.49 -4.72
N LEU A 97 -3.70 26.87 -5.17
CA LEU A 97 -2.39 27.02 -4.52
C LEU A 97 -1.92 28.48 -4.40
N ALA A 98 -2.44 29.39 -5.22
CA ALA A 98 -2.12 30.82 -5.16
C ALA A 98 -2.42 31.45 -3.80
N ILE A 99 -3.36 30.91 -3.00
CA ILE A 99 -3.66 31.43 -1.65
C ILE A 99 -2.44 31.39 -0.72
N LEU A 100 -1.51 30.46 -0.98
CA LEU A 100 -0.32 30.26 -0.17
C LEU A 100 0.67 31.43 -0.28
N LYS A 101 0.57 32.26 -1.33
CA LYS A 101 1.42 33.45 -1.50
C LYS A 101 1.23 34.45 -0.35
N ASN A 102 -0.02 34.63 0.08
CA ASN A 102 -0.38 35.59 1.11
C ASN A 102 -0.19 35.03 2.54
N ARG A 103 0.00 33.71 2.68
CA ARG A 103 0.16 33.01 3.96
C ARG A 103 -0.95 33.31 4.98
N THR A 104 -2.15 33.61 4.49
CA THR A 104 -3.32 33.85 5.31
C THR A 104 -4.34 32.75 5.05
N ALA A 105 -4.78 32.10 6.11
CA ALA A 105 -5.87 31.13 6.01
C ALA A 105 -7.15 31.82 5.49
N PRO A 106 -7.94 31.18 4.60
CA PRO A 106 -9.26 31.68 4.29
C PRO A 106 -10.13 31.71 5.55
N ARG A 107 -11.06 32.66 5.62
CA ARG A 107 -12.02 32.74 6.74
C ARG A 107 -13.00 31.57 6.65
N MET A 108 -12.76 30.54 7.46
CA MET A 108 -13.61 29.34 7.53
C MET A 108 -14.53 29.41 8.74
N GLN A 109 -15.82 29.11 8.55
CA GLN A 109 -16.77 28.92 9.64
C GLN A 109 -16.66 27.50 10.22
N ALA A 110 -17.04 27.34 11.49
CA ALA A 110 -17.08 26.03 12.14
C ALA A 110 -17.91 25.02 11.31
N GLY A 111 -17.37 23.81 11.13
CA GLY A 111 -18.03 22.75 10.36
C GLY A 111 -17.92 22.88 8.83
N GLN A 112 -17.25 23.92 8.31
CA GLN A 112 -16.92 24.02 6.88
C GLN A 112 -15.72 23.14 6.51
N VAL A 113 -15.73 22.65 5.27
CA VAL A 113 -14.66 21.84 4.69
C VAL A 113 -14.25 22.47 3.37
N ALA A 114 -12.94 22.61 3.16
CA ALA A 114 -12.34 23.01 1.90
C ALA A 114 -11.23 22.03 1.53
N MET A 115 -10.82 22.01 0.27
CA MET A 115 -9.70 21.20 -0.21
C MET A 115 -8.70 22.11 -0.91
N LEU A 116 -7.43 22.05 -0.51
CA LEU A 116 -6.37 22.71 -1.25
C LEU A 116 -6.14 21.95 -2.56
N GLU A 117 -5.95 22.68 -3.66
CA GLU A 117 -5.55 22.11 -4.94
C GLU A 117 -4.30 21.24 -4.79
N ASN A 118 -4.15 20.27 -5.69
CA ASN A 118 -3.14 19.22 -5.69
C ASN A 118 -1.76 19.74 -5.25
N VAL A 119 -1.30 19.31 -4.07
CA VAL A 119 -0.04 19.81 -3.49
C VAL A 119 1.17 19.55 -4.38
N ARG A 120 1.11 18.52 -5.25
CA ARG A 120 2.17 18.21 -6.22
C ARG A 120 2.21 19.15 -7.43
N PHE A 121 1.26 20.07 -7.59
CA PHE A 121 1.40 21.18 -8.53
C PHE A 121 2.48 22.18 -8.08
N HIS A 122 2.86 22.17 -6.81
CA HIS A 122 3.99 22.95 -6.34
C HIS A 122 5.28 22.12 -6.35
N ALA A 123 6.30 22.60 -7.07
CA ALA A 123 7.60 21.91 -7.18
C ALA A 123 8.35 21.74 -5.83
N GLY A 124 7.96 22.50 -4.81
CA GLY A 124 8.48 22.39 -3.45
C GLY A 124 7.94 21.20 -2.65
N GLU A 125 6.86 20.54 -3.09
CA GLU A 125 6.25 19.41 -2.36
C GLU A 125 7.22 18.22 -2.24
N ASP A 126 7.65 17.67 -3.38
CA ASP A 126 8.52 16.49 -3.41
C ASP A 126 9.95 16.79 -2.92
N LYS A 127 10.31 18.09 -2.81
CA LYS A 127 11.61 18.56 -2.29
C LYS A 127 11.61 18.84 -0.79
N ASN A 128 10.48 18.64 -0.11
CA ASN A 128 10.30 19.04 1.29
C ASN A 128 10.68 20.51 1.55
N ASP A 129 10.32 21.40 0.63
CA ASP A 129 10.75 22.79 0.70
C ASP A 129 10.19 23.50 1.94
N ALA A 130 11.08 24.13 2.71
CA ALA A 130 10.72 24.74 3.99
C ALA A 130 9.84 25.99 3.83
N ARG A 131 9.91 26.70 2.69
CA ARG A 131 9.05 27.87 2.45
C ARG A 131 7.63 27.42 2.11
N PHE A 132 7.50 26.39 1.28
CA PHE A 132 6.22 25.78 0.94
C PHE A 132 5.55 25.14 2.17
N ALA A 133 6.31 24.38 2.97
CA ALA A 133 5.81 23.80 4.22
C ALA A 133 5.28 24.87 5.21
N ARG A 134 5.99 26.01 5.35
CA ARG A 134 5.51 27.14 6.15
C ARG A 134 4.25 27.78 5.60
N ALA A 135 4.16 27.91 4.28
CA ALA A 135 2.97 28.46 3.63
C ALA A 135 1.75 27.55 3.84
N LEU A 136 1.92 26.23 3.74
CA LEU A 136 0.88 25.26 4.09
C LEU A 136 0.48 25.38 5.56
N ALA A 137 1.45 25.40 6.47
CA ALA A 137 1.19 25.50 7.91
C ALA A 137 0.39 26.75 8.29
N ALA A 138 0.59 27.87 7.59
CA ALA A 138 -0.13 29.12 7.84
C ALA A 138 -1.65 29.06 7.52
N LEU A 139 -2.13 28.00 6.87
CA LEU A 139 -3.55 27.80 6.59
C LEU A 139 -4.37 27.30 7.79
N GLY A 140 -3.72 26.85 8.86
CA GLY A 140 -4.44 26.27 10.00
C GLY A 140 -3.65 26.32 11.30
N SER A 141 -4.23 25.73 12.33
CA SER A 141 -3.71 25.79 13.70
C SER A 141 -3.18 24.44 14.20
N VAL A 142 -3.62 23.35 13.58
CA VAL A 142 -3.26 21.97 13.92
C VAL A 142 -3.17 21.18 12.62
N TYR A 143 -2.25 20.22 12.57
CA TYR A 143 -2.08 19.30 11.47
C TYR A 143 -2.46 17.88 11.88
N VAL A 144 -3.28 17.23 11.05
CA VAL A 144 -3.66 15.82 11.17
C VAL A 144 -3.19 15.12 9.90
N ASN A 145 -2.40 14.06 10.04
CA ASN A 145 -2.01 13.20 8.93
C ASN A 145 -2.78 11.89 8.98
N ASP A 146 -3.54 11.60 7.94
CA ASP A 146 -4.27 10.34 7.77
C ASP A 146 -3.89 9.63 6.44
N ALA A 147 -2.69 9.93 5.92
CA ALA A 147 -2.20 9.44 4.64
C ALA A 147 -0.96 8.54 4.82
N PHE A 148 -1.16 7.31 5.30
CA PHE A 148 -0.06 6.36 5.56
C PHE A 148 0.79 6.08 4.32
N ALA A 149 0.16 5.87 3.16
CA ALA A 149 0.83 5.50 1.91
C ALA A 149 1.93 6.49 1.47
N VAL A 150 1.85 7.76 1.88
CA VAL A 150 2.86 8.79 1.54
C VAL A 150 3.89 9.03 2.65
N CYS A 151 3.72 8.45 3.84
CA CYS A 151 4.60 8.67 4.99
C CYS A 151 6.03 8.18 4.79
N HIS A 152 6.28 7.30 3.81
CA HIS A 152 7.63 6.84 3.44
C HIS A 152 8.46 7.90 2.68
N ARG A 153 7.88 9.08 2.39
CA ARG A 153 8.54 10.15 1.63
C ARG A 153 8.71 11.41 2.48
N ALA A 154 9.88 12.01 2.37
CA ALA A 154 10.12 13.34 2.93
C ALA A 154 9.52 14.41 2.00
N ALA A 155 8.21 14.67 2.14
CA ALA A 155 7.50 15.70 1.37
C ALA A 155 7.06 16.86 2.27
N ALA A 156 6.82 18.05 1.68
CA ALA A 156 6.47 19.24 2.45
C ALA A 156 5.14 19.08 3.20
N SER A 157 4.11 18.51 2.56
CA SER A 157 2.79 18.25 3.16
C SER A 157 2.74 17.08 4.15
N VAL A 158 3.86 16.36 4.35
CA VAL A 158 3.95 15.15 5.19
C VAL A 158 4.96 15.35 6.33
N VAL A 159 6.19 15.74 6.01
CA VAL A 159 7.28 15.92 6.97
C VAL A 159 7.50 17.39 7.27
N GLY A 160 7.61 18.24 6.24
CA GLY A 160 7.97 19.65 6.41
C GLY A 160 6.99 20.43 7.28
N ILE A 161 5.69 20.23 7.05
CA ILE A 161 4.61 20.91 7.74
C ILE A 161 4.61 20.64 9.26
N THR A 162 5.03 19.44 9.68
CA THR A 162 5.04 19.03 11.09
C THR A 162 6.00 19.82 11.96
N LYS A 163 6.97 20.52 11.35
CA LYS A 163 7.91 21.40 12.04
C LYS A 163 7.26 22.69 12.54
N TYR A 164 6.07 23.03 12.04
CA TYR A 164 5.43 24.32 12.26
C TYR A 164 4.07 24.22 12.96
N LEU A 165 3.51 23.01 13.07
CA LEU A 165 2.20 22.79 13.68
C LEU A 165 2.22 21.59 14.63
N PRO A 166 1.47 21.66 15.75
CA PRO A 166 1.10 20.46 16.50
C PRO A 166 0.51 19.41 15.55
N SER A 167 1.07 18.21 15.57
CA SER A 167 0.82 17.18 14.57
C SER A 167 0.27 15.91 15.20
N PHE A 168 -0.81 15.39 14.64
CA PHE A 168 -1.51 14.20 15.11
C PHE A 168 -1.71 13.21 13.97
N ALA A 169 -1.76 11.92 14.29
CA ALA A 169 -2.21 10.88 13.39
C ALA A 169 -3.75 10.85 13.38
N GLY A 170 -4.32 10.82 12.18
CA GLY A 170 -5.70 10.41 11.95
C GLY A 170 -5.91 8.94 12.27
N ASP A 171 -7.16 8.50 12.26
CA ASP A 171 -7.52 7.15 12.68
C ASP A 171 -6.91 6.08 11.76
N GLN A 172 -6.90 6.29 10.44
CA GLN A 172 -6.33 5.36 9.48
C GLN A 172 -4.81 5.27 9.61
N LEU A 173 -4.11 6.41 9.70
CA LEU A 173 -2.66 6.42 9.90
C LEU A 173 -2.29 5.72 11.22
N TYR A 174 -2.99 6.05 12.30
CA TYR A 174 -2.73 5.46 13.60
C TYR A 174 -2.95 3.95 13.58
N LEU A 175 -4.04 3.50 12.98
CA LEU A 175 -4.41 2.10 12.87
C LEU A 175 -3.38 1.30 12.06
N GLU A 176 -2.97 1.81 10.89
CA GLU A 176 -1.95 1.15 10.05
C GLU A 176 -0.62 1.00 10.77
N VAL A 177 -0.12 2.07 11.40
CA VAL A 177 1.13 2.01 12.16
C VAL A 177 1.03 1.05 13.33
N SER A 178 -0.09 1.05 14.05
CA SER A 178 -0.30 0.18 15.22
C SER A 178 -0.33 -1.30 14.82
N VAL A 179 -1.01 -1.63 13.73
CA VAL A 179 -1.08 -3.01 13.21
C VAL A 179 0.29 -3.47 12.72
N LEU A 180 0.98 -2.65 11.92
CA LEU A 180 2.31 -3.01 11.42
C LEU A 180 3.32 -3.16 12.54
N GLU A 181 3.23 -2.33 13.59
CA GLU A 181 4.05 -2.48 14.78
C GLU A 181 3.72 -3.78 15.52
N GLN A 182 2.44 -4.13 15.69
CA GLN A 182 2.05 -5.39 16.31
C GLN A 182 2.59 -6.60 15.53
N VAL A 183 2.42 -6.61 14.20
CA VAL A 183 2.95 -7.64 13.30
C VAL A 183 4.48 -7.73 13.40
N ARG A 184 5.16 -6.58 13.47
CA ARG A 184 6.62 -6.51 13.53
C ARG A 184 7.19 -6.96 14.88
N GLU A 185 6.53 -6.62 15.98
CA GLU A 185 7.05 -6.82 17.32
C GLU A 185 6.54 -8.12 17.97
N ARG A 186 5.23 -8.35 17.97
CA ARG A 186 4.56 -9.45 18.69
C ARG A 186 3.34 -9.99 17.90
N PRO A 187 3.56 -10.63 16.73
CA PRO A 187 2.47 -11.22 15.96
C PRO A 187 1.85 -12.39 16.74
N ARG A 188 0.54 -12.62 16.56
CA ARG A 188 -0.12 -13.81 17.14
C ARG A 188 0.35 -15.04 16.37
N GLN A 189 0.57 -16.13 17.10
CA GLN A 189 1.09 -17.38 16.54
C GLN A 189 -0.04 -18.39 16.33
N PRO A 190 -0.04 -19.17 15.23
CA PRO A 190 0.98 -19.20 14.17
C PRO A 190 1.00 -17.96 13.27
N PHE A 191 2.19 -17.37 13.09
CA PHE A 191 2.40 -16.24 12.18
C PHE A 191 2.91 -16.74 10.82
N GLU A 192 2.06 -16.63 9.80
CA GLU A 192 2.38 -17.07 8.45
C GLU A 192 2.64 -15.87 7.52
N VAL A 193 3.63 -16.01 6.64
CA VAL A 193 3.98 -14.98 5.65
C VAL A 193 3.86 -15.57 4.25
N ILE A 194 3.23 -14.84 3.34
CA ILE A 194 3.08 -15.19 1.94
C ILE A 194 3.77 -14.10 1.10
N MET A 195 4.70 -14.49 0.23
CA MET A 195 5.40 -13.56 -0.66
C MET A 195 5.49 -14.07 -2.09
N GLY A 196 4.90 -13.34 -3.03
CA GLY A 196 4.96 -13.63 -4.45
C GLY A 196 5.28 -12.37 -5.24
N VAL A 197 6.55 -12.10 -5.50
CA VAL A 197 6.96 -10.85 -6.15
C VAL A 197 7.95 -11.18 -7.26
N LEU A 198 7.96 -10.36 -8.32
CA LEU A 198 8.91 -10.49 -9.42
C LEU A 198 10.34 -10.14 -9.01
N LYS A 199 10.54 -9.05 -8.26
CA LYS A 199 11.89 -8.51 -7.94
C LYS A 199 12.41 -8.92 -6.57
N PHE A 200 13.50 -9.69 -6.57
CA PHE A 200 14.16 -10.25 -5.41
C PHE A 200 14.78 -9.19 -4.50
N GLU A 201 15.42 -8.17 -5.09
CA GLU A 201 16.10 -7.07 -4.39
C GLU A 201 15.22 -6.43 -3.32
N THR A 202 13.98 -6.12 -3.69
CA THR A 202 13.06 -5.33 -2.84
C THR A 202 12.50 -6.13 -1.65
N LYS A 203 12.63 -7.47 -1.66
CA LYS A 203 11.96 -8.35 -0.69
C LYS A 203 12.89 -9.03 0.28
N ILE A 204 14.19 -9.18 -0.01
CA ILE A 204 15.15 -9.75 0.94
C ILE A 204 15.08 -9.07 2.33
N PRO A 205 15.07 -7.73 2.45
CA PRO A 205 15.04 -7.08 3.76
C PRO A 205 13.75 -7.42 4.53
N VAL A 206 12.61 -7.48 3.83
CA VAL A 206 11.30 -7.83 4.42
C VAL A 206 11.31 -9.28 4.89
N ILE A 207 11.76 -10.22 4.05
CA ILE A 207 11.91 -11.64 4.40
C ILE A 207 12.77 -11.79 5.65
N ARG A 208 13.97 -11.19 5.66
CA ARG A 208 14.90 -11.28 6.80
C ARG A 208 14.29 -10.72 8.09
N ARG A 209 13.56 -9.61 8.01
CA ARG A 209 12.91 -9.01 9.18
C ARG A 209 11.84 -9.93 9.76
N LEU A 210 11.02 -10.54 8.90
CA LEU A 210 9.90 -11.39 9.33
C LEU A 210 10.32 -12.81 9.72
N LEU A 211 11.41 -13.33 9.15
CA LEU A 211 11.92 -14.70 9.38
C LEU A 211 12.15 -15.04 10.86
N SER A 212 12.59 -14.04 11.64
CA SER A 212 12.80 -14.18 13.08
C SER A 212 11.53 -14.60 13.85
N ARG A 213 10.34 -14.23 13.36
CA ARG A 213 9.06 -14.38 14.05
C ARG A 213 8.05 -15.25 13.30
N ALA A 214 8.16 -15.32 11.98
CA ALA A 214 7.31 -16.16 11.15
C ALA A 214 7.52 -17.63 11.51
N ARG A 215 6.43 -18.40 11.45
CA ARG A 215 6.45 -19.85 11.49
C ARG A 215 6.86 -20.40 10.13
N HIS A 216 6.23 -19.91 9.06
CA HIS A 216 6.66 -20.17 7.70
C HIS A 216 6.61 -18.91 6.85
N ILE A 217 7.45 -18.90 5.81
CA ILE A 217 7.44 -17.92 4.73
C ILE A 217 7.21 -18.70 3.43
N MET A 218 5.98 -18.65 2.95
CA MET A 218 5.51 -19.29 1.73
C MET A 218 5.84 -18.41 0.53
N LEU A 219 6.67 -18.92 -0.37
CA LEU A 219 7.12 -18.18 -1.56
C LEU A 219 6.37 -18.60 -2.83
N GLY A 220 6.20 -17.66 -3.74
CA GLY A 220 5.74 -17.87 -5.12
C GLY A 220 6.32 -16.79 -6.05
N GLY A 221 5.79 -16.68 -7.26
CA GLY A 221 6.24 -15.71 -8.26
C GLY A 221 7.74 -15.77 -8.58
N GLY A 222 8.31 -14.67 -9.08
CA GLY A 222 9.72 -14.56 -9.47
C GLY A 222 10.73 -14.84 -8.34
N LEU A 223 10.33 -14.62 -7.07
CA LEU A 223 11.13 -15.02 -5.91
C LEU A 223 11.41 -16.52 -5.92
N SER A 224 10.38 -17.33 -6.16
CA SER A 224 10.52 -18.79 -6.20
C SER A 224 11.37 -19.25 -7.39
N SER A 225 11.16 -18.67 -8.58
CA SER A 225 11.95 -18.96 -9.78
C SER A 225 13.44 -18.65 -9.58
N THR A 226 13.76 -17.50 -8.96
CA THR A 226 15.15 -17.12 -8.66
C THR A 226 15.81 -18.11 -7.70
N ILE A 227 15.10 -18.56 -6.66
CA ILE A 227 15.65 -19.55 -5.71
C ILE A 227 15.83 -20.90 -6.40
N LEU A 228 14.84 -21.39 -7.13
CA LEU A 228 14.92 -22.65 -7.88
C LEU A 228 16.10 -22.65 -8.85
N ALA A 229 16.26 -21.59 -9.65
CA ALA A 229 17.41 -21.43 -10.53
C ALA A 229 18.74 -21.40 -9.76
N SER A 230 18.79 -20.72 -8.61
CA SER A 230 20.00 -20.67 -7.77
C SER A 230 20.39 -22.02 -7.16
N LEU A 231 19.45 -22.96 -7.07
CA LEU A 231 19.63 -24.34 -6.61
C LEU A 231 19.93 -25.32 -7.76
N GLY A 232 19.99 -24.84 -9.01
CA GLY A 232 20.33 -25.65 -10.19
C GLY A 232 19.14 -26.24 -10.95
N TYR A 233 17.91 -25.84 -10.64
CA TYR A 233 16.75 -26.24 -11.45
C TYR A 233 16.71 -25.48 -12.77
N GLY A 234 16.40 -26.17 -13.86
CA GLY A 234 16.21 -25.54 -15.17
C GLY A 234 14.82 -24.91 -15.25
N VAL A 235 14.74 -23.58 -15.14
CA VAL A 235 13.47 -22.82 -15.07
C VAL A 235 13.07 -22.15 -16.40
N GLY A 236 13.66 -22.58 -17.53
CA GLY A 236 13.36 -22.02 -18.85
C GLY A 236 13.57 -20.51 -18.94
N SER A 237 12.61 -19.79 -19.50
CA SER A 237 12.61 -18.33 -19.66
C SER A 237 11.98 -17.57 -18.48
N SER A 238 11.83 -18.21 -17.32
CA SER A 238 11.30 -17.57 -16.10
C SER A 238 12.09 -16.32 -15.72
N GLU A 239 11.39 -15.29 -15.22
CA GLU A 239 12.04 -14.10 -14.68
C GLU A 239 12.86 -14.46 -13.43
N ILE A 240 14.17 -14.23 -13.50
CA ILE A 240 15.13 -14.55 -12.43
C ILE A 240 16.13 -13.41 -12.21
N ASP A 241 16.51 -13.22 -10.96
CA ASP A 241 17.46 -12.21 -10.54
C ASP A 241 18.85 -12.84 -10.24
N HIS A 242 19.65 -13.07 -11.29
CA HIS A 242 20.97 -13.72 -11.19
C HIS A 242 21.91 -13.09 -10.15
N ALA A 243 21.89 -11.75 -10.02
CA ALA A 243 22.70 -11.01 -9.07
C ALA A 243 22.47 -11.41 -7.60
N TYR A 244 21.34 -12.07 -7.30
CA TYR A 244 20.93 -12.43 -5.95
C TYR A 244 21.00 -13.94 -5.66
N PHE A 245 21.60 -14.76 -6.53
CA PHE A 245 21.68 -16.20 -6.34
C PHE A 245 22.38 -16.62 -5.04
N LYS A 246 23.41 -15.89 -4.61
CA LYS A 246 24.09 -16.17 -3.34
C LYS A 246 23.14 -15.95 -2.15
N GLN A 247 22.38 -14.87 -2.18
CA GLN A 247 21.40 -14.50 -1.16
C GLN A 247 20.21 -15.47 -1.17
N ALA A 248 19.74 -15.87 -2.35
CA ALA A 248 18.68 -16.86 -2.55
C ALA A 248 19.05 -18.22 -1.92
N ARG A 249 20.23 -18.75 -2.22
CA ARG A 249 20.74 -19.97 -1.56
C ARG A 249 20.90 -19.81 -0.05
N ALA A 250 21.31 -18.64 0.42
CA ALA A 250 21.45 -18.38 1.85
C ALA A 250 20.10 -18.41 2.59
N LEU A 251 19.00 -17.96 1.96
CA LEU A 251 17.66 -18.04 2.56
C LEU A 251 17.21 -19.49 2.77
N MET A 252 17.53 -20.39 1.83
CA MET A 252 17.14 -21.82 1.92
C MET A 252 17.80 -22.58 3.07
N LYS A 253 18.79 -21.99 3.75
CA LYS A 253 19.33 -22.56 4.99
C LYS A 253 18.32 -22.52 6.15
N ASP A 254 17.33 -21.64 6.08
CA ASP A 254 16.26 -21.55 7.07
C ASP A 254 15.08 -22.44 6.67
N LYS A 255 14.74 -23.42 7.52
CA LYS A 255 13.67 -24.40 7.28
C LYS A 255 12.28 -23.79 7.24
N LYS A 256 12.12 -22.52 7.65
CA LYS A 256 10.86 -21.78 7.58
C LYS A 256 10.54 -21.28 6.17
N ILE A 257 11.55 -21.18 5.30
CA ILE A 257 11.35 -20.77 3.91
C ILE A 257 10.75 -21.95 3.14
N MET A 258 9.58 -21.74 2.54
CA MET A 258 8.87 -22.74 1.76
C MET A 258 8.82 -22.33 0.30
N LEU A 259 9.32 -23.22 -0.57
CA LEU A 259 9.16 -23.11 -2.01
C LEU A 259 7.91 -23.87 -2.48
N PRO A 260 7.38 -23.51 -3.66
CA PRO A 260 6.42 -24.36 -4.34
C PRO A 260 6.97 -25.77 -4.55
N VAL A 261 6.08 -26.77 -4.53
CA VAL A 261 6.39 -28.17 -4.84
C VAL A 261 5.90 -28.59 -6.22
N ASP A 262 5.16 -27.71 -6.86
CA ASP A 262 4.65 -27.80 -8.21
C ASP A 262 4.35 -26.38 -8.71
N VAL A 263 4.37 -26.22 -10.02
CA VAL A 263 4.23 -24.93 -10.71
C VAL A 263 3.39 -25.09 -11.97
N ILE A 264 2.85 -23.97 -12.44
CA ILE A 264 2.27 -23.85 -13.77
C ILE A 264 3.28 -23.14 -14.66
N ILE A 265 3.65 -23.80 -15.76
CA ILE A 265 4.51 -23.24 -16.80
C ILE A 265 3.68 -22.93 -18.04
N GLY A 266 4.13 -21.98 -18.86
CA GLY A 266 3.45 -21.62 -20.09
C GLY A 266 4.11 -20.46 -20.82
N HIS A 267 3.32 -19.73 -21.61
CA HIS A 267 3.70 -18.49 -22.29
C HIS A 267 2.85 -17.31 -21.82
N LYS A 268 3.42 -16.09 -21.84
CA LYS A 268 2.63 -14.86 -21.72
C LYS A 268 1.65 -14.77 -22.89
N HIS A 269 0.44 -14.32 -22.60
CA HIS A 269 -0.64 -14.04 -23.53
C HIS A 269 -1.12 -15.25 -24.35
N ASN A 270 -0.78 -16.47 -23.92
CA ASN A 270 -1.29 -17.70 -24.51
C ASN A 270 -2.06 -18.51 -23.47
N ARG A 271 -3.39 -18.50 -23.60
CA ARG A 271 -4.29 -19.14 -22.62
C ARG A 271 -4.41 -20.65 -22.81
N GLY A 272 -3.96 -21.18 -23.95
CA GLY A 272 -4.18 -22.59 -24.34
C GLY A 272 -2.98 -23.51 -24.11
N ASP A 273 -1.78 -22.95 -23.96
CA ASP A 273 -0.53 -23.69 -23.86
C ASP A 273 0.13 -23.45 -22.50
N TYR A 274 -0.36 -24.20 -21.51
CA TYR A 274 0.19 -24.22 -20.16
C TYR A 274 0.21 -25.65 -19.61
N HIS A 275 1.18 -25.93 -18.75
CA HIS A 275 1.39 -27.25 -18.17
C HIS A 275 1.60 -27.16 -16.66
N HIS A 276 1.09 -28.16 -15.97
CA HIS A 276 1.39 -28.38 -14.56
C HIS A 276 2.64 -29.26 -14.44
N VAL A 277 3.64 -28.78 -13.69
CA VAL A 277 4.91 -29.47 -13.48
C VAL A 277 5.19 -29.62 -11.99
N ARG A 278 5.46 -30.85 -11.55
CA ARG A 278 5.91 -31.14 -10.19
C ARG A 278 7.40 -30.83 -10.06
N ILE A 279 7.80 -30.19 -8.96
CA ILE A 279 9.21 -29.92 -8.65
C ILE A 279 9.80 -31.16 -7.98
N PRO A 280 10.84 -31.81 -8.58
CA PRO A 280 11.50 -32.96 -7.99
C PRO A 280 12.37 -32.57 -6.79
N ILE A 281 12.69 -33.56 -5.95
CA ILE A 281 13.52 -33.36 -4.74
C ILE A 281 14.95 -32.95 -5.10
N ALA A 282 15.49 -33.50 -6.19
CA ALA A 282 16.79 -33.13 -6.73
C ALA A 282 16.65 -32.15 -7.90
N PRO A 283 17.63 -31.27 -8.14
CA PRO A 283 17.61 -30.35 -9.28
C PRO A 283 17.42 -31.07 -10.61
N ALA A 284 16.49 -30.56 -11.42
CA ALA A 284 16.19 -31.04 -12.76
C ALA A 284 15.68 -29.89 -13.64
N THR A 285 15.57 -30.12 -14.94
CA THR A 285 14.91 -29.20 -15.86
C THR A 285 13.40 -29.27 -15.65
N LEU A 286 12.82 -28.18 -15.13
CA LEU A 286 11.37 -28.03 -14.94
C LEU A 286 10.68 -27.67 -16.26
N CYS A 287 11.32 -26.83 -17.07
CA CYS A 287 10.79 -26.46 -18.38
C CYS A 287 11.90 -26.05 -19.36
N SER A 288 11.63 -26.20 -20.66
CA SER A 288 12.55 -25.74 -21.72
C SER A 288 12.56 -24.22 -21.81
N SER A 289 13.50 -23.66 -22.59
CA SER A 289 13.61 -22.19 -22.80
C SER A 289 12.36 -21.56 -23.42
N ALA A 290 11.53 -22.35 -24.11
CA ALA A 290 10.26 -21.89 -24.67
C ALA A 290 9.25 -21.50 -23.57
N TYR A 291 9.32 -22.15 -22.40
CA TYR A 291 8.36 -21.99 -21.31
C TYR A 291 8.96 -21.22 -20.13
N ALA A 292 8.09 -20.62 -19.34
CA ALA A 292 8.43 -19.97 -18.08
C ALA A 292 7.42 -20.35 -16.99
N ILE A 293 7.84 -20.28 -15.73
CA ILE A 293 7.01 -20.45 -14.54
C ILE A 293 6.18 -19.19 -14.34
N TYR A 294 4.86 -19.34 -14.37
CA TYR A 294 3.93 -18.21 -14.22
C TYR A 294 2.96 -18.35 -13.05
N ASP A 295 2.81 -19.51 -12.42
CA ASP A 295 2.00 -19.64 -11.19
C ASP A 295 2.46 -20.82 -10.33
N ILE A 296 1.98 -20.86 -9.08
CA ILE A 296 2.12 -22.04 -8.21
C ILE A 296 1.11 -23.12 -8.62
N GLY A 297 1.51 -24.39 -8.48
CA GLY A 297 0.65 -25.51 -8.83
C GLY A 297 -0.40 -25.86 -7.74
N PRO A 298 -1.38 -26.71 -8.08
CA PRO A 298 -2.48 -27.07 -7.19
C PRO A 298 -2.05 -27.75 -5.88
N GLU A 299 -0.96 -28.53 -5.88
CA GLU A 299 -0.44 -29.17 -4.67
C GLU A 299 0.18 -28.13 -3.72
N THR A 300 0.88 -27.13 -4.26
CA THR A 300 1.40 -25.99 -3.50
C THR A 300 0.25 -25.18 -2.90
N VAL A 301 -0.78 -24.88 -3.69
CA VAL A 301 -2.00 -24.21 -3.21
C VAL A 301 -2.60 -25.00 -2.04
N ARG A 302 -2.74 -26.32 -2.17
CA ARG A 302 -3.28 -27.19 -1.10
C ARG A 302 -2.45 -27.09 0.17
N ARG A 303 -1.13 -27.19 0.08
CA ARG A 303 -0.20 -27.14 1.23
C ARG A 303 -0.24 -25.78 1.93
N TYR A 304 -0.10 -24.69 1.17
CA TYR A 304 -0.16 -23.34 1.72
C TYR A 304 -1.52 -23.08 2.37
N SER A 305 -2.62 -23.53 1.76
CA SER A 305 -3.96 -23.40 2.32
C SER A 305 -4.11 -24.09 3.68
N GLN A 306 -3.47 -25.24 3.90
CA GLN A 306 -3.51 -25.94 5.19
C GLN A 306 -2.81 -25.16 6.32
N LEU A 307 -1.73 -24.44 5.99
CA LEU A 307 -1.00 -23.60 6.94
C LEU A 307 -1.79 -22.32 7.23
N ILE A 308 -2.28 -21.64 6.19
CA ILE A 308 -3.09 -20.42 6.30
C ILE A 308 -4.34 -20.68 7.17
N LYS A 309 -4.98 -21.84 7.04
CA LYS A 309 -6.14 -22.20 7.86
C LYS A 309 -5.81 -22.21 9.36
N LYS A 310 -4.58 -22.46 9.76
CA LYS A 310 -4.16 -22.51 11.18
C LYS A 310 -3.54 -21.20 11.66
N ALA A 311 -3.40 -20.20 10.79
CA ALA A 311 -2.72 -18.95 11.10
C ALA A 311 -3.57 -18.04 11.99
N GLU A 312 -2.94 -17.43 12.98
CA GLU A 312 -3.52 -16.36 13.81
C GLU A 312 -3.06 -14.97 13.35
N THR A 313 -2.01 -14.91 12.53
CA THR A 313 -1.56 -13.69 11.85
C THR A 313 -1.06 -14.07 10.47
N ILE A 314 -1.48 -13.33 9.45
CA ILE A 314 -1.04 -13.53 8.06
C ILE A 314 -0.51 -12.20 7.54
N VAL A 315 0.70 -12.20 6.98
CA VAL A 315 1.19 -11.10 6.14
C VAL A 315 1.31 -11.61 4.73
N TRP A 316 0.57 -11.01 3.81
CA TRP A 316 0.65 -11.35 2.39
C TRP A 316 1.14 -10.16 1.58
N ASN A 317 2.24 -10.34 0.85
CA ASN A 317 2.78 -9.32 -0.04
C ASN A 317 3.11 -9.90 -1.43
N GLY A 318 2.26 -9.59 -2.39
CA GLY A 318 2.47 -9.88 -3.81
C GLY A 318 1.83 -11.20 -4.29
N PRO A 319 1.42 -11.24 -5.57
CA PRO A 319 0.74 -12.39 -6.18
C PRO A 319 1.66 -13.60 -6.38
N LEU A 320 1.14 -14.81 -6.25
CA LEU A 320 1.93 -16.04 -6.37
C LEU A 320 2.18 -16.47 -7.82
N GLY A 321 1.50 -15.82 -8.78
CA GLY A 321 1.65 -15.98 -10.21
C GLY A 321 1.40 -14.68 -10.98
N LEU A 322 1.46 -14.74 -12.31
CA LEU A 322 1.17 -13.64 -13.24
C LEU A 322 -0.36 -13.42 -13.33
N PHE A 323 -0.95 -12.92 -12.24
CA PHE A 323 -2.41 -12.90 -12.06
C PHE A 323 -3.16 -12.02 -13.07
N GLU A 324 -2.48 -11.11 -13.76
CA GLU A 324 -3.05 -10.30 -14.84
C GLU A 324 -3.33 -11.12 -16.10
N ASP A 325 -2.70 -12.30 -16.23
CA ASP A 325 -2.76 -13.14 -17.43
C ASP A 325 -3.29 -14.53 -17.12
N ARG A 326 -4.51 -14.80 -17.58
CA ARG A 326 -5.15 -16.11 -17.38
C ARG A 326 -4.44 -17.18 -18.23
N PRO A 327 -4.19 -18.39 -17.68
CA PRO A 327 -4.73 -18.94 -16.44
C PRO A 327 -3.80 -18.82 -15.21
N TYR A 328 -2.80 -17.95 -15.23
CA TYR A 328 -1.79 -17.82 -14.16
C TYR A 328 -2.28 -17.01 -12.94
N ASP A 329 -3.59 -16.81 -12.83
CA ASP A 329 -4.28 -16.16 -11.74
C ASP A 329 -4.77 -17.14 -10.65
N GLN A 330 -4.85 -18.43 -10.98
CA GLN A 330 -5.54 -19.41 -10.14
C GLN A 330 -4.88 -19.61 -8.77
N GLY A 331 -3.56 -19.72 -8.70
CA GLY A 331 -2.82 -19.89 -7.44
C GLY A 331 -3.00 -18.70 -6.52
N THR A 332 -2.84 -17.49 -7.06
CA THR A 332 -3.08 -16.23 -6.34
C THR A 332 -4.52 -16.14 -5.82
N LEU A 333 -5.52 -16.39 -6.68
CA LEU A 333 -6.93 -16.30 -6.32
C LEU A 333 -7.34 -17.39 -5.31
N ALA A 334 -6.83 -18.61 -5.43
CA ALA A 334 -7.11 -19.69 -4.50
C ALA A 334 -6.60 -19.35 -3.09
N ILE A 335 -5.36 -18.86 -2.99
CA ILE A 335 -4.80 -18.40 -1.72
C ILE A 335 -5.58 -17.19 -1.17
N ALA A 336 -5.95 -16.24 -2.04
CA ALA A 336 -6.78 -15.09 -1.65
C ALA A 336 -8.10 -15.52 -0.99
N ARG A 337 -8.80 -16.48 -1.62
CA ARG A 337 -10.08 -17.00 -1.11
C ARG A 337 -9.92 -17.68 0.24
N VAL A 338 -8.83 -18.42 0.47
CA VAL A 338 -8.56 -19.05 1.76
C VAL A 338 -8.24 -18.01 2.83
N VAL A 339 -7.44 -17.00 2.51
CA VAL A 339 -7.17 -15.87 3.43
C VAL A 339 -8.47 -15.14 3.77
N ALA A 340 -9.29 -14.81 2.77
CA ALA A 340 -10.57 -14.12 2.96
C ALA A 340 -11.54 -14.95 3.82
N ALA A 341 -11.66 -16.25 3.56
CA ALA A 341 -12.57 -17.13 4.31
C ALA A 341 -12.16 -17.33 5.79
N ARG A 342 -10.87 -17.11 6.14
CA ARG A 342 -10.37 -17.25 7.52
C ARG A 342 -10.23 -15.92 8.26
N SER A 343 -10.11 -14.82 7.54
CA SER A 343 -9.92 -13.49 8.14
C SER A 343 -11.24 -12.98 8.70
N LYS A 344 -11.25 -12.71 10.01
CA LYS A 344 -12.39 -12.07 10.72
C LYS A 344 -12.13 -10.59 11.07
N GLY A 345 -10.93 -10.08 10.78
CA GLY A 345 -10.50 -8.72 11.08
C GLY A 345 -10.41 -7.84 9.84
N HIS A 346 -10.06 -6.57 10.05
CA HIS A 346 -9.80 -5.64 8.96
C HIS A 346 -8.50 -6.00 8.21
N SER A 347 -8.51 -5.83 6.89
CA SER A 347 -7.29 -5.85 6.09
C SER A 347 -6.64 -4.47 6.11
N PHE A 348 -5.32 -4.47 6.30
CA PHE A 348 -4.47 -3.29 6.32
C PHE A 348 -3.43 -3.45 5.21
N GLY A 349 -3.25 -2.45 4.37
CA GLY A 349 -2.39 -2.55 3.20
C GLY A 349 -2.54 -1.36 2.27
#